data_AF-A0A1G3QVI3-F1
#
_entry.id   AF-A0A1G3QVI3-F1
#
_cell.length_a   1.000
_cell.length_b   1.000
_cell.length_c   1.000
_cell.angle_alpha   90.00
_cell.angle_beta   90.00
_cell.angle_gamma   90.00
#
_symmetry.space_group_name_H-M   'P 1'
#
loop_
_entity.id
_entity.type
_entity.pdbx_description
1 polymer ?
#
loop_
_entity_poly.entity_id
_entity_poly.type
_entity_poly.pdbx_seq_one_letter_code
_entity_poly.pdbx_strand_id
1 'polypeptide(L)'
;MFEHVYFARPDSFLFGASETTGEVRKEFGRQLWREHPAEADVVIPVPDSSTFAALGYAQEAGLPFDYGLIRSHYIGRTFIEPTQAIRDAKVRKKYNPNRSVLKDKRIVLVEDSIVRGTTLKNIVRLIRDFGAREVHVRVSSPPYRHSCYLGIDTAETRRLIAHTKTVPQIREFLGADSLGYLSEEGMLSNRLLSGGYCTFCFNGITKIPQR
;
A
#
# COMPACT_ATOMS: atom_id res chain seq x y z
N MET A 1 -0.65 -13.55 -8.28
CA MET A 1 -1.35 -12.67 -7.31
C MET A 1 -0.96 -11.20 -7.46
N PHE A 2 0.33 -10.88 -7.61
CA PHE A 2 0.82 -9.50 -7.53
C PHE A 2 0.28 -8.54 -8.63
N GLU A 3 -0.19 -9.08 -9.76
CA GLU A 3 -0.98 -8.32 -10.75
C GLU A 3 -2.23 -7.68 -10.16
N HIS A 4 -3.01 -8.44 -9.38
CA HIS A 4 -4.15 -7.89 -8.65
C HIS A 4 -3.71 -6.93 -7.55
N VAL A 5 -2.57 -7.18 -6.87
CA VAL A 5 -2.09 -6.30 -5.80
C VAL A 5 -1.74 -4.91 -6.34
N TYR A 6 -0.94 -4.83 -7.41
CA TYR A 6 -0.29 -3.57 -7.80
C TYR A 6 -0.35 -3.26 -9.31
N PHE A 7 0.04 -4.19 -10.17
CA PHE A 7 0.40 -3.85 -11.56
C PHE A 7 -0.79 -3.57 -12.46
N ALA A 8 -1.85 -4.35 -12.34
CA ALA A 8 -2.96 -4.24 -13.27
C ALA A 8 -3.78 -2.98 -13.01
N ARG A 9 -4.34 -2.45 -14.09
CA ARG A 9 -5.31 -1.35 -13.99
C ARG A 9 -6.55 -1.85 -13.23
N PRO A 10 -7.17 -1.00 -12.40
CA PRO A 10 -8.30 -1.41 -11.58
C PRO A 10 -9.53 -1.81 -12.40
N ASP A 11 -9.67 -1.35 -13.65
CA ASP A 11 -10.77 -1.70 -14.55
C ASP A 11 -10.54 -3.03 -15.31
N SER A 12 -9.41 -3.69 -15.10
CA SER A 12 -9.10 -4.96 -15.77
C SER A 12 -9.77 -6.16 -15.09
N PHE A 13 -10.34 -7.07 -15.89
CA PHE A 13 -10.68 -8.44 -15.50
C PHE A 13 -9.48 -9.34 -15.75
N LEU A 14 -9.03 -10.10 -14.75
CA LEU A 14 -7.83 -10.92 -14.86
C LEU A 14 -8.07 -12.34 -14.38
N PHE A 15 -7.39 -13.29 -15.02
CA PHE A 15 -7.25 -14.68 -14.54
C PHE A 15 -8.59 -15.35 -14.17
N GLY A 16 -9.65 -15.05 -14.93
CA GLY A 16 -10.99 -15.58 -14.71
C GLY A 16 -11.72 -15.05 -13.47
N ALA A 17 -11.18 -14.03 -12.80
CA ALA A 17 -11.88 -13.36 -11.70
C ALA A 17 -13.26 -12.86 -12.16
N SER A 18 -14.26 -13.02 -11.30
CA SER A 18 -15.65 -12.68 -11.63
C SER A 18 -15.88 -11.18 -11.75
N GLU A 19 -14.96 -10.36 -11.23
CA GLU A 19 -15.05 -8.91 -11.14
C GLU A 19 -13.74 -8.23 -11.50
N THR A 20 -13.80 -6.90 -11.63
CA THR A 20 -12.63 -6.07 -11.92
C THR A 20 -11.58 -6.16 -10.81
N THR A 21 -10.32 -5.88 -11.17
CA THR A 21 -9.20 -5.82 -10.23
C THR A 21 -9.44 -4.81 -9.10
N GLY A 22 -10.18 -3.72 -9.37
CA GLY A 22 -10.60 -2.75 -8.36
C GLY A 22 -11.50 -3.37 -7.29
N GLU A 23 -12.48 -4.19 -7.66
CA GLU A 23 -13.35 -4.89 -6.71
C GLU A 23 -12.60 -5.97 -5.93
N VAL A 24 -11.69 -6.70 -6.59
CA VAL A 24 -10.78 -7.62 -5.91
C VAL A 24 -9.97 -6.89 -4.83
N ARG A 25 -9.41 -5.71 -5.14
CA ARG A 25 -8.66 -4.88 -4.19
C ARG A 25 -9.55 -4.36 -3.05
N LYS A 26 -10.81 -3.98 -3.32
CA LYS A 26 -11.74 -3.59 -2.24
C LYS A 26 -11.95 -4.75 -1.26
N GLU A 27 -12.13 -5.98 -1.74
CA GLU A 27 -12.30 -7.13 -0.85
C GLU A 27 -11.04 -7.43 -0.04
N PHE A 28 -9.84 -7.24 -0.61
CA PHE A 28 -8.59 -7.25 0.18
C PHE A 28 -8.63 -6.23 1.33
N GLY A 29 -9.15 -5.03 1.07
CA GLY A 29 -9.38 -4.00 2.08
C GLY A 29 -10.35 -4.43 3.19
N ARG A 30 -11.50 -5.02 2.83
CA ARG A 30 -12.49 -5.52 3.80
C ARG A 30 -11.89 -6.61 4.68
N GLN A 31 -11.24 -7.59 4.07
CA GLN A 31 -10.57 -8.66 4.78
C GLN A 31 -9.45 -8.13 5.69
N LEU A 32 -8.71 -7.13 5.23
CA LEU A 32 -7.65 -6.48 6.02
C LEU A 32 -8.20 -5.79 7.29
N TRP A 33 -9.39 -5.19 7.24
CA TRP A 33 -10.05 -4.68 8.44
C TRP A 33 -10.42 -5.80 9.40
N ARG A 34 -10.99 -6.91 8.90
CA ARG A 34 -11.40 -8.07 9.72
C ARG A 34 -10.21 -8.67 10.47
N GLU A 35 -9.04 -8.73 9.83
CA GLU A 35 -7.81 -9.27 10.44
C GLU A 35 -7.11 -8.27 11.35
N HIS A 36 -7.13 -6.99 10.97
CA HIS A 36 -6.34 -5.95 11.61
C HIS A 36 -7.16 -4.68 11.81
N PRO A 37 -8.18 -4.68 12.69
CA PRO A 37 -8.92 -3.47 12.98
C PRO A 37 -8.03 -2.41 13.63
N ALA A 38 -8.44 -1.15 13.56
CA ALA A 38 -7.78 -0.02 14.19
C ALA A 38 -8.82 1.01 14.61
N GLU A 39 -8.74 1.49 15.85
CA GLU A 39 -9.53 2.63 16.29
C GLU A 39 -8.93 3.91 15.70
N ALA A 40 -9.59 4.46 14.69
CA ALA A 40 -9.11 5.62 13.96
C ALA A 40 -10.26 6.55 13.57
N ASP A 41 -9.90 7.76 13.13
CA ASP A 41 -10.87 8.80 12.79
C ASP A 41 -11.08 8.90 11.26
N VAL A 42 -10.13 8.42 10.46
CA VAL A 42 -10.20 8.42 9.00
C VAL A 42 -9.26 7.36 8.40
N VAL A 43 -9.69 6.79 7.27
CA VAL A 43 -8.88 5.92 6.41
C VAL A 43 -8.41 6.71 5.20
N ILE A 44 -7.10 6.69 4.93
CA ILE A 44 -6.51 7.33 3.76
C ILE A 44 -5.68 6.31 2.96
N PRO A 45 -5.67 6.39 1.63
CA PRO A 45 -4.78 5.57 0.81
C PRO A 45 -3.40 6.21 0.68
N VAL A 46 -2.38 5.41 0.36
CA VAL A 46 -1.25 5.88 -0.44
C VAL A 46 -1.66 5.88 -1.92
N PRO A 47 -1.82 7.04 -2.57
CA PRO A 47 -2.35 7.05 -3.93
C PRO A 47 -1.30 6.60 -4.98
N ASP A 48 -1.71 6.03 -6.10
CA ASP A 48 -3.10 5.74 -6.48
C ASP A 48 -3.48 4.26 -6.29
N SER A 49 -2.48 3.39 -6.16
CA SER A 49 -2.61 1.92 -6.18
C SER A 49 -3.44 1.39 -5.02
N SER A 50 -3.31 1.98 -3.83
CA SER A 50 -3.95 1.53 -2.60
C SER A 50 -5.38 2.07 -2.43
N THR A 51 -5.88 2.89 -3.36
CA THR A 51 -7.19 3.58 -3.26
C THR A 51 -8.35 2.62 -3.07
N PHE A 52 -8.40 1.53 -3.85
CA PHE A 52 -9.50 0.57 -3.79
C PHE A 52 -9.48 -0.24 -2.49
N ALA A 53 -8.30 -0.68 -2.05
CA ALA A 53 -8.16 -1.38 -0.78
C ALA A 53 -8.52 -0.48 0.41
N ALA A 54 -8.09 0.79 0.38
CA ALA A 54 -8.46 1.77 1.40
C ALA A 54 -9.96 2.02 1.45
N LEU A 55 -10.62 2.13 0.29
CA LEU A 55 -12.06 2.28 0.20
C LEU A 55 -12.79 1.05 0.77
N GLY A 56 -12.35 -0.16 0.43
CA GLY A 56 -12.91 -1.39 0.99
C GLY A 56 -12.74 -1.50 2.50
N TYR A 57 -11.54 -1.19 3.00
CA TYR A 57 -11.25 -1.16 4.43
C TYR A 57 -12.16 -0.16 5.16
N ALA A 58 -12.31 1.06 4.64
CA ALA A 58 -13.16 2.10 5.23
C ALA A 58 -14.64 1.68 5.28
N GLN A 59 -15.14 1.08 4.19
CA GLN A 59 -16.51 0.57 4.11
C GLN A 59 -16.78 -0.52 5.15
N GLU A 60 -15.87 -1.50 5.29
CA GLU A 60 -16.01 -2.57 6.30
C GLU A 60 -15.88 -2.03 7.73
N ALA A 61 -14.99 -1.06 7.94
CA ALA A 61 -14.76 -0.45 9.24
C ALA A 61 -15.86 0.52 9.69
N GLY A 62 -16.73 0.98 8.77
CA GLY A 62 -17.66 2.08 9.03
C GLY A 62 -16.95 3.41 9.30
N LEU A 63 -15.74 3.59 8.77
CA LEU A 63 -14.92 4.79 8.95
C LEU A 63 -14.98 5.72 7.72
N PRO A 64 -14.84 7.04 7.90
CA PRO A 64 -14.68 7.95 6.78
C PRO A 64 -13.46 7.61 5.93
N PHE A 65 -13.62 7.65 4.61
CA PHE A 65 -12.53 7.60 3.64
C PHE A 65 -12.24 9.01 3.11
N ASP A 66 -10.97 9.41 3.07
CA ASP A 66 -10.58 10.73 2.56
C ASP A 66 -9.16 10.72 1.94
N TYR A 67 -8.85 11.73 1.14
CA TYR A 67 -7.54 11.92 0.53
C TYR A 67 -6.65 12.79 1.42
N GLY A 68 -6.01 12.15 2.40
CA GLY A 68 -4.96 12.77 3.23
C GLY A 68 -3.64 13.01 2.49
N LEU A 69 -3.44 12.31 1.37
CA LEU A 69 -2.32 12.48 0.45
C LEU A 69 -2.87 12.69 -0.95
N ILE A 70 -2.32 13.67 -1.65
CA ILE A 70 -2.65 13.98 -3.04
C ILE A 70 -1.41 13.70 -3.88
N ARG A 71 -1.53 12.77 -4.84
CA ARG A 71 -0.43 12.51 -5.78
C ARG A 71 -0.22 13.73 -6.67
N SER A 72 1.03 14.18 -6.78
CA SER A 72 1.34 15.26 -7.71
C SER A 72 1.24 14.75 -9.16
N HIS A 73 0.37 15.35 -9.96
CA HIS A 73 0.25 15.07 -11.40
C HIS A 73 1.37 15.72 -12.23
N TYR A 74 2.22 16.54 -11.60
CA TYR A 74 3.26 17.32 -12.26
C TYR A 74 4.67 16.76 -12.05
N ILE A 75 4.79 15.57 -11.45
CA ILE A 75 6.08 14.89 -11.29
C ILE A 75 6.70 14.69 -12.68
N GLY A 76 7.91 15.21 -12.88
CA GLY A 76 8.61 15.17 -14.16
C GLY A 76 8.30 16.33 -15.11
N ARG A 77 7.41 17.27 -14.74
CA ARG A 77 7.18 18.51 -15.48
C ARG A 77 7.77 19.68 -14.70
N THR A 78 8.37 20.60 -15.44
CA THR A 78 9.28 21.58 -14.88
C THR A 78 8.73 22.96 -15.28
N PHE A 79 7.92 23.59 -14.41
CA PHE A 79 7.32 24.90 -14.70
C PHE A 79 8.40 26.00 -14.77
N ILE A 80 8.13 27.06 -15.54
CA ILE A 80 8.99 28.26 -15.62
C ILE A 80 8.87 28.99 -14.29
N GLU A 81 9.95 29.05 -13.53
CA GLU A 81 9.99 29.70 -12.21
C GLU A 81 11.27 30.54 -12.07
N PRO A 82 11.27 31.60 -11.26
CA PRO A 82 12.35 32.60 -11.24
C PRO A 82 13.72 32.06 -10.79
N THR A 83 13.76 30.99 -9.99
CA THR A 83 15.01 30.42 -9.46
C THR A 83 15.01 28.90 -9.42
N GLN A 84 16.16 28.31 -9.77
CA GLN A 84 16.36 26.86 -9.87
C GLN A 84 16.20 26.13 -8.52
N ALA A 85 16.61 26.76 -7.41
CA ALA A 85 16.52 26.17 -6.07
C ALA A 85 15.06 25.95 -5.60
N ILE A 86 14.15 26.88 -5.94
CA ILE A 86 12.72 26.75 -5.62
C ILE A 86 12.06 25.66 -6.48
N ARG A 87 12.49 25.55 -7.75
CA ARG A 87 12.06 24.50 -8.68
C ARG A 87 12.40 23.12 -8.14
N ASP A 88 13.65 22.93 -7.70
CA ASP A 88 14.13 21.66 -7.16
C ASP A 88 13.41 21.23 -5.87
N ALA A 89 13.03 22.17 -5.00
CA ALA A 89 12.33 21.85 -3.75
C ALA A 89 10.84 21.48 -3.93
N LYS A 90 10.14 22.09 -4.91
CA LYS A 90 8.70 21.86 -5.15
C LYS A 90 8.40 20.73 -6.13
N VAL A 91 9.23 20.54 -7.16
CA VAL A 91 9.02 19.49 -8.19
C VAL A 91 9.26 18.07 -7.64
N ARG A 92 9.99 17.93 -6.52
CA ARG A 92 10.41 16.64 -5.97
C ARG A 92 9.43 15.97 -4.99
N LYS A 93 8.27 16.58 -4.69
CA LYS A 93 7.30 15.95 -3.78
C LYS A 93 6.32 15.06 -4.56
N LYS A 94 6.46 13.74 -4.39
CA LYS A 94 5.54 12.74 -4.97
C LYS A 94 4.11 12.91 -4.43
N TYR A 95 3.99 13.30 -3.17
CA TYR A 95 2.71 13.46 -2.47
C TYR A 95 2.65 14.82 -1.76
N ASN A 96 1.49 15.47 -1.86
CA ASN A 96 1.13 16.65 -1.10
C ASN A 96 0.16 16.26 0.02
N PRO A 97 0.49 16.50 1.30
CA PRO A 97 -0.40 16.17 2.41
C PRO A 97 -1.54 17.18 2.53
N ASN A 98 -2.74 16.69 2.84
CA ASN A 98 -3.91 17.52 3.08
C ASN A 98 -4.11 17.73 4.59
N ARG A 99 -3.68 18.88 5.11
CA ARG A 99 -3.68 19.15 6.55
C ARG A 99 -5.06 19.06 7.20
N SER A 100 -6.14 19.44 6.52
CA SER A 100 -7.50 19.37 7.08
C SER A 100 -7.97 17.93 7.33
N VAL A 101 -7.41 16.98 6.59
CA VAL A 101 -7.69 15.55 6.72
C VAL A 101 -6.80 14.90 7.78
N LEU A 102 -5.58 15.41 7.98
CA LEU A 102 -4.58 14.76 8.84
C LEU A 102 -4.51 15.31 10.27
N LYS A 103 -4.67 16.63 10.43
CA LYS A 103 -4.39 17.32 11.70
C LYS A 103 -5.32 16.83 12.82
N ASP A 104 -4.73 16.55 13.98
CA ASP A 104 -5.40 16.12 15.21
C ASP A 104 -6.30 14.89 14.99
N LYS A 105 -5.89 13.95 14.14
CA LYS A 105 -6.62 12.71 13.86
C LYS A 105 -5.74 11.47 13.99
N ARG A 106 -6.36 10.35 14.34
CA ARG A 106 -5.80 8.99 14.24
C ARG A 106 -6.10 8.47 12.84
N ILE A 107 -5.06 8.06 12.12
CA ILE A 107 -5.12 7.77 10.69
C ILE A 107 -4.90 6.28 10.46
N VAL A 108 -5.76 5.63 9.67
CA VAL A 108 -5.39 4.39 8.99
C VAL A 108 -4.78 4.74 7.64
N LEU A 109 -3.50 4.45 7.46
CA LEU A 109 -2.80 4.58 6.18
C LEU A 109 -2.78 3.22 5.48
N VAL A 110 -3.50 3.09 4.37
CA VAL A 110 -3.54 1.85 3.59
C VAL A 110 -2.53 1.90 2.44
N GLU A 111 -1.69 0.88 2.37
CA GLU A 111 -0.67 0.66 1.34
C GLU A 111 -0.89 -0.70 0.66
N ASP A 112 -0.54 -0.87 -0.61
CA ASP A 112 -0.73 -2.13 -1.31
C ASP A 112 0.31 -3.17 -0.90
N SER A 113 1.57 -2.75 -0.76
CA SER A 113 2.72 -3.61 -0.53
C SER A 113 3.92 -2.82 0.03
N ILE A 114 4.82 -3.53 0.73
CA ILE A 114 6.06 -2.93 1.25
C ILE A 114 7.26 -3.75 0.76
N VAL A 115 8.00 -3.18 -0.20
CA VAL A 115 9.22 -3.80 -0.76
C VAL A 115 10.46 -3.43 0.06
N ARG A 116 10.91 -2.17 -0.01
CA ARG A 116 12.05 -1.66 0.78
C ARG A 116 11.64 -0.83 1.99
N GLY A 117 10.39 -0.37 2.04
CA GLY A 117 9.82 0.44 3.12
C GLY A 117 10.26 1.91 3.18
N THR A 118 11.30 2.33 2.46
CA THR A 118 11.83 3.71 2.53
C THR A 118 10.81 4.77 2.12
N THR A 119 10.04 4.53 1.05
CA THR A 119 8.96 5.44 0.62
C THR A 119 7.89 5.56 1.70
N LEU A 120 7.40 4.45 2.23
CA LEU A 120 6.34 4.44 3.23
C LEU A 120 6.79 5.07 4.55
N LYS A 121 8.05 4.84 4.97
CA LYS A 121 8.65 5.53 6.14
C LYS A 121 8.59 7.05 5.99
N ASN A 122 8.93 7.57 4.81
CA ASN A 122 8.87 9.01 4.55
C ASN A 122 7.42 9.52 4.54
N ILE A 123 6.47 8.72 4.05
CA ILE A 123 5.04 9.05 4.07
C ILE A 123 4.50 9.10 5.51
N VAL A 124 4.81 8.12 6.34
CA VAL A 124 4.41 8.09 7.75
C VAL A 124 4.95 9.32 8.48
N ARG A 125 6.23 9.64 8.29
CA ARG A 125 6.84 10.87 8.83
C ARG A 125 6.11 12.12 8.34
N LEU A 126 5.86 12.24 7.04
CA LEU A 126 5.14 13.38 6.45
C LEU A 126 3.74 13.56 7.06
N ILE A 127 3.01 12.46 7.27
CA ILE A 127 1.68 12.51 7.89
C ILE A 127 1.77 13.03 9.34
N ARG A 128 2.75 12.55 10.12
CA ARG A 128 2.98 13.04 11.49
C ARG A 128 3.39 14.52 11.53
N ASP A 129 4.29 14.94 10.64
CA ASP A 129 4.73 16.34 10.52
C ASP A 129 3.55 17.28 10.22
N PHE A 130 2.45 16.76 9.66
CA PHE A 130 1.21 17.50 9.36
C PHE A 130 0.13 17.39 10.45
N GLY A 131 0.47 16.79 11.59
CA GLY A 131 -0.32 16.85 12.83
C GLY A 131 -1.18 15.62 13.12
N ALA A 132 -0.97 14.48 12.45
CA ALA A 132 -1.63 13.24 12.83
C ALA A 132 -1.19 12.79 14.24
N ARG A 133 -2.15 12.40 15.09
CA ARG A 133 -1.88 11.86 16.43
C ARG A 133 -1.29 10.46 16.33
N GLU A 134 -1.94 9.61 15.54
CA GLU A 134 -1.57 8.22 15.33
C GLU A 134 -1.62 7.87 13.85
N VAL A 135 -0.78 6.94 13.43
CA VAL A 135 -0.68 6.38 12.08
C VAL A 135 -0.63 4.87 12.19
N HIS A 136 -1.75 4.21 11.89
CA HIS A 136 -1.90 2.77 11.78
C HIS A 136 -1.71 2.35 10.33
N VAL A 137 -0.61 1.67 10.03
CA VAL A 137 -0.34 1.21 8.66
C VAL A 137 -1.05 -0.13 8.42
N ARG A 138 -1.71 -0.25 7.27
CA ARG A 138 -2.41 -1.46 6.83
C ARG A 138 -2.00 -1.79 5.42
N VAL A 139 -1.46 -2.98 5.21
CA VAL A 139 -0.92 -3.40 3.92
C VAL A 139 -1.85 -4.44 3.31
N SER A 140 -2.44 -4.15 2.15
CA SER A 140 -3.39 -5.05 1.47
C SER A 140 -2.72 -6.20 0.71
N SER A 141 -1.55 -6.62 1.17
CA SER A 141 -0.86 -7.83 0.74
C SER A 141 -0.13 -8.48 1.91
N PRO A 142 0.21 -9.78 1.80
CA PRO A 142 1.19 -10.39 2.68
C PRO A 142 2.56 -9.70 2.58
N PRO A 143 3.46 -9.91 3.55
CA PRO A 143 4.80 -9.38 3.49
C PRO A 143 5.55 -9.87 2.24
N TYR A 144 6.14 -8.95 1.47
CA TYR A 144 6.89 -9.27 0.25
C TYR A 144 8.32 -9.73 0.60
N ARG A 145 8.55 -11.05 0.64
CA ARG A 145 9.76 -11.68 1.19
C ARG A 145 10.72 -12.23 0.14
N HIS A 146 10.26 -12.49 -1.09
CA HIS A 146 11.06 -13.12 -2.13
C HIS A 146 11.00 -12.30 -3.43
N SER A 147 12.16 -12.01 -4.02
CA SER A 147 12.20 -11.32 -5.32
C SER A 147 11.56 -12.19 -6.39
N CYS A 148 10.72 -11.60 -7.23
CA CYS A 148 10.09 -12.31 -8.32
C CYS A 148 11.14 -12.66 -9.39
N TYR A 149 11.07 -13.87 -9.96
CA TYR A 149 11.86 -14.30 -11.12
C TYR A 149 10.97 -14.56 -12.34
N LEU A 150 9.67 -14.26 -12.24
CA LEU A 150 8.65 -14.47 -13.26
C LEU A 150 8.31 -13.19 -14.05
N GLY A 151 9.18 -12.18 -14.01
CA GLY A 151 9.07 -10.98 -14.86
C GLY A 151 8.68 -9.68 -14.15
N ILE A 152 8.48 -9.70 -12.83
CA ILE A 152 8.30 -8.45 -12.06
C ILE A 152 9.67 -7.94 -11.61
N ASP A 153 10.04 -6.74 -12.05
CA ASP A 153 11.28 -6.07 -11.61
C ASP A 153 11.14 -5.64 -10.13
N THR A 154 11.73 -6.43 -9.25
CA THR A 154 11.81 -6.14 -7.81
C THR A 154 13.25 -6.11 -7.32
N ALA A 155 13.45 -5.46 -6.18
CA ALA A 155 14.76 -5.43 -5.53
C ALA A 155 15.24 -6.84 -5.18
N GLU A 156 16.56 -7.04 -5.19
CA GLU A 156 17.20 -8.26 -4.70
C GLU A 156 16.62 -8.69 -3.35
N THR A 157 16.41 -9.99 -3.14
CA THR A 157 15.77 -10.55 -1.95
C THR A 157 16.36 -10.02 -0.64
N ARG A 158 17.70 -9.91 -0.53
CA ARG A 158 18.40 -9.36 0.64
C ARG A 158 18.08 -7.89 0.95
N ARG A 159 17.54 -7.14 -0.02
CA ARG A 159 17.13 -5.72 0.13
C ARG A 159 15.65 -5.57 0.44
N LEU A 160 14.88 -6.66 0.47
CA LEU A 160 13.48 -6.65 0.85
C LEU A 160 13.37 -6.53 2.37
N ILE A 161 12.57 -5.57 2.82
CA ILE A 161 12.46 -5.28 4.25
C ILE A 161 11.84 -6.46 5.00
N ALA A 162 10.81 -7.08 4.43
CA ALA A 162 10.18 -8.25 5.03
C ALA A 162 11.01 -9.53 4.92
N HIS A 163 12.04 -9.57 4.06
CA HIS A 163 12.98 -10.68 4.06
C HIS A 163 13.93 -10.63 5.26
N THR A 164 14.30 -9.41 5.68
CA THR A 164 15.34 -9.18 6.70
C THR A 164 14.80 -8.76 8.07
N LYS A 165 13.51 -8.43 8.16
CA LYS A 165 12.88 -7.92 9.39
C LYS A 165 11.57 -8.63 9.70
N THR A 166 11.28 -8.76 10.98
CA THR A 166 9.96 -9.18 11.49
C THR A 166 8.95 -8.02 11.39
N VAL A 167 7.66 -8.32 11.45
CA VAL A 167 6.61 -7.29 11.39
C VAL A 167 6.79 -6.20 12.46
N PRO A 168 7.09 -6.52 13.74
CA PRO A 168 7.40 -5.51 14.75
C PRO A 168 8.58 -4.60 14.40
N GLN A 169 9.66 -5.16 13.83
CA GLN A 169 10.82 -4.39 13.38
C GLN A 169 10.50 -3.50 12.17
N ILE A 170 9.61 -3.94 11.28
CA ILE A 170 9.14 -3.11 10.16
C ILE A 170 8.31 -1.94 10.68
N ARG A 171 7.38 -2.20 11.62
CA ARG A 171 6.56 -1.15 12.26
C ARG A 171 7.45 -0.05 12.85
N GLU A 172 8.45 -0.45 13.62
CA GLU A 172 9.42 0.48 14.23
C GLU A 172 10.20 1.24 13.15
N PHE A 173 10.69 0.55 12.12
CA PHE A 173 11.39 1.19 11.01
C PHE A 173 10.55 2.27 10.32
N LEU A 174 9.24 2.05 10.17
CA LEU A 174 8.30 3.00 9.56
C LEU A 174 7.94 4.16 10.51
N GLY A 175 8.08 3.99 11.84
CA GLY A 175 7.60 4.96 12.83
C GLY A 175 6.07 4.99 12.99
N ALA A 176 5.41 3.86 12.67
CA ALA A 176 3.97 3.69 12.77
C ALA A 176 3.54 3.19 14.16
N ASP A 177 2.34 3.55 14.62
CA ASP A 177 1.82 3.09 15.91
C ASP A 177 1.46 1.60 15.86
N SER A 178 0.88 1.16 14.74
CA SER A 178 0.60 -0.25 14.45
C SER A 178 0.84 -0.57 12.97
N LEU A 179 1.09 -1.84 12.68
CA LEU A 179 1.27 -2.37 11.33
C LEU A 179 0.54 -3.70 11.21
N GLY A 180 -0.34 -3.83 10.21
CA GLY A 180 -0.99 -5.08 9.85
C GLY A 180 -0.78 -5.38 8.36
N TYR A 181 -0.55 -6.65 8.03
CA TYR A 181 -0.45 -7.14 6.65
C TYR A 181 -1.59 -8.11 6.41
N LEU A 182 -2.28 -8.00 5.28
CA LEU A 182 -3.27 -8.99 4.87
C LEU A 182 -2.60 -10.38 4.83
N SER A 183 -3.21 -11.36 5.50
CA SER A 183 -2.70 -12.72 5.48
C SER A 183 -2.78 -13.35 4.08
N GLU A 184 -1.92 -14.34 3.79
CA GLU A 184 -2.02 -15.07 2.51
C GLU A 184 -3.35 -15.81 2.41
N GLU A 185 -3.82 -16.39 3.52
CA GLU A 185 -5.11 -17.06 3.62
C GLU A 185 -6.28 -16.08 3.35
N GLY A 186 -6.29 -14.92 4.00
CA GLY A 186 -7.30 -13.89 3.78
C GLY A 186 -7.28 -13.33 2.37
N MET A 187 -6.10 -13.19 1.77
CA MET A 187 -5.97 -12.80 0.36
C MET A 187 -6.56 -13.86 -0.58
N LEU A 188 -6.28 -15.14 -0.35
CA LEU A 188 -6.74 -16.25 -1.19
C LEU A 188 -8.20 -16.65 -0.95
N SER A 189 -8.78 -16.29 0.21
CA SER A 189 -10.19 -16.55 0.52
C SER A 189 -11.16 -15.61 -0.23
N ASN A 190 -10.63 -14.60 -0.94
CA ASN A 190 -11.41 -13.68 -1.75
C ASN A 190 -12.18 -14.45 -2.84
N ARG A 191 -13.51 -14.50 -2.68
CA ARG A 191 -14.43 -15.26 -3.54
C ARG A 191 -14.52 -14.76 -4.98
N LEU A 192 -14.01 -13.56 -5.26
CA LEU A 192 -13.95 -13.01 -6.61
C LEU A 192 -12.81 -13.62 -7.45
N LEU A 193 -11.82 -14.20 -6.78
CA LEU A 193 -10.70 -14.86 -7.42
C LEU A 193 -11.14 -16.21 -7.99
N SER A 194 -10.53 -16.62 -9.11
CA SER A 194 -10.77 -17.92 -9.73
C SER A 194 -9.46 -18.69 -9.92
N GLY A 195 -9.50 -20.01 -9.77
CA GLY A 195 -8.32 -20.86 -9.95
C GLY A 195 -7.21 -20.64 -8.92
N GLY A 196 -5.97 -20.90 -9.33
CA GLY A 196 -4.79 -20.80 -8.47
C GLY A 196 -3.91 -19.60 -8.82
N TYR A 197 -3.35 -18.95 -7.80
CA TYR A 197 -2.45 -17.81 -7.96
C TYR A 197 -1.05 -18.14 -7.46
N CYS A 198 -0.02 -17.70 -8.20
CA CYS A 198 1.34 -17.69 -7.68
C CYS A 198 1.46 -16.70 -6.51
N THR A 199 1.96 -17.20 -5.38
CA THR A 199 2.23 -16.45 -4.13
C THR A 199 3.71 -16.51 -3.70
N PHE A 200 4.61 -16.94 -4.60
CA PHE A 200 6.05 -17.07 -4.36
C PHE A 200 6.67 -15.84 -3.67
N CYS A 201 6.26 -14.63 -4.07
CA CYS A 201 6.78 -13.39 -3.50
C CYS A 201 6.54 -13.27 -1.98
N PHE A 202 5.55 -13.98 -1.45
CA PHE A 202 5.14 -13.97 -0.06
C PHE A 202 5.71 -15.15 0.74
N ASN A 203 5.64 -16.35 0.17
CA ASN A 203 5.94 -17.61 0.88
C ASN A 203 7.15 -18.39 0.34
N GLY A 204 7.71 -18.00 -0.81
CA GLY A 204 8.84 -18.68 -1.45
C GLY A 204 8.48 -20.02 -2.10
N ILE A 205 7.21 -20.40 -2.15
CA ILE A 205 6.72 -21.67 -2.69
C ILE A 205 6.18 -21.44 -4.11
N THR A 206 6.61 -22.28 -5.03
CA THR A 206 6.23 -22.23 -6.44
C THR A 206 6.44 -23.58 -7.09
N LYS A 207 5.56 -23.94 -8.02
CA LYS A 207 5.74 -25.12 -8.89
C LYS A 207 6.50 -24.78 -10.17
N ILE A 208 6.78 -23.50 -10.40
CA ILE A 208 7.45 -23.01 -11.61
C ILE A 208 8.96 -22.99 -11.34
N PRO A 209 9.80 -23.75 -12.06
CA PRO A 209 11.24 -23.78 -11.83
C PRO A 209 11.88 -22.38 -11.98
N GLN A 210 12.87 -22.09 -11.14
CA GLN A 210 13.77 -20.94 -11.35
C GLN A 210 14.69 -21.29 -12.52
N ARG A 211 14.79 -20.38 -13.50
CA ARG A 211 15.72 -20.50 -14.63
C ARG A 211 17.10 -19.99 -14.25
#